data_AF-A0A819X7X8-F1
#
_entry.id   AF-A0A819X7X8-F1
#
_cell.length_a   1.000
_cell.length_b   1.000
_cell.length_c   1.000
_cell.angle_alpha   90.00
_cell.angle_beta   90.00
_cell.angle_gamma   90.00
#
_symmetry.space_group_name_H-M   'P 1'
#
loop_
_entity.id
_entity.type
_entity.pdbx_description
1 polymer ?
#
loop_
_entity_poly.entity_id
_entity_poly.type
_entity_poly.pdbx_seq_one_letter_code
_entity_poly.pdbx_strand_id
1 'polypeptide(L)'
;MENMTKEISELLQQIRQVENEHNQLVDEYFKMKDNVKHALTDLNNDPSSNNLNMYNHYVTLCESIMKNIRLKRLSLTNLICNLHEHGIYLDDENESDNDINSSTDEGIDEHSLSLIDHSSKLSSLNNSDDNNNNNNDDEILDDHLL
;
A
#
# COMPACT_ATOMS: atom_id res chain seq x y z
N MET A 1 -38.86 14.56 -9.19
CA MET A 1 -38.24 14.59 -7.85
C MET A 1 -38.07 13.19 -7.27
N GLU A 2 -39.10 12.33 -7.27
CA GLU A 2 -39.00 10.97 -6.70
C GLU A 2 -37.85 10.10 -7.25
N ASN A 3 -37.53 10.17 -8.55
CA ASN A 3 -36.46 9.37 -9.12
C ASN A 3 -35.06 9.76 -8.59
N MET A 4 -34.81 11.07 -8.42
CA MET A 4 -33.55 11.59 -7.90
C MET A 4 -33.36 11.23 -6.44
N THR A 5 -34.42 11.32 -5.62
CA THR A 5 -34.39 10.90 -4.22
C THR A 5 -34.07 9.41 -4.06
N LYS A 6 -34.58 8.58 -4.98
CA LYS A 6 -34.29 7.14 -5.01
C LYS A 6 -32.82 6.86 -5.35
N GLU A 7 -32.28 7.48 -6.39
CA GLU A 7 -30.88 7.33 -6.82
C GLU A 7 -29.92 7.73 -5.69
N ILE A 8 -30.19 8.85 -5.01
CA ILE A 8 -29.41 9.30 -3.83
C ILE A 8 -29.46 8.26 -2.70
N SER A 9 -30.65 7.70 -2.42
CA SER A 9 -30.81 6.70 -1.36
C SER A 9 -30.01 5.42 -1.65
N GLU A 10 -30.01 4.99 -2.90
CA GLU A 10 -29.23 3.84 -3.38
C GLU A 10 -27.73 4.12 -3.28
N LEU A 11 -27.25 5.31 -3.65
CA LEU A 11 -25.84 5.70 -3.50
C LEU A 11 -25.40 5.70 -2.03
N LEU A 12 -26.19 6.28 -1.12
CA LEU A 12 -25.90 6.27 0.32
C LEU A 12 -25.87 4.85 0.90
N GLN A 13 -26.74 3.96 0.41
CA GLN A 13 -26.72 2.55 0.81
C GLN A 13 -25.44 1.85 0.32
N GLN A 14 -25.03 2.10 -0.92
CA GLN A 14 -23.79 1.55 -1.49
C GLN A 14 -22.56 2.05 -0.73
N ILE A 15 -22.50 3.34 -0.38
CA ILE A 15 -21.39 3.91 0.41
C ILE A 15 -21.26 3.16 1.74
N ARG A 16 -22.35 3.07 2.53
CA ARG A 16 -22.33 2.36 3.81
C ARG A 16 -21.88 0.90 3.68
N GLN A 17 -22.30 0.23 2.61
CA GLN A 17 -21.86 -1.14 2.35
C GLN A 17 -20.36 -1.20 2.09
N VAL A 18 -19.84 -0.36 1.20
CA VAL A 18 -18.41 -0.35 0.84
C VAL A 18 -17.55 0.10 2.03
N GLU A 19 -18.03 1.01 2.88
CA GLU A 19 -17.37 1.41 4.13
C GLU A 19 -17.26 0.23 5.10
N ASN A 20 -18.34 -0.52 5.28
CA ASN A 20 -18.33 -1.70 6.15
C ASN A 20 -17.35 -2.77 5.62
N GLU A 21 -17.35 -3.03 4.31
CA GLU A 21 -16.39 -3.95 3.68
C GLU A 21 -14.94 -3.44 3.81
N HIS A 22 -14.73 -2.13 3.68
CA HIS A 22 -13.41 -1.51 3.90
C HIS A 22 -12.93 -1.73 5.33
N ASN A 23 -13.77 -1.46 6.32
CA ASN A 23 -13.42 -1.63 7.74
C ASN A 23 -13.12 -3.10 8.08
N GLN A 24 -13.90 -4.04 7.55
CA GLN A 24 -13.63 -5.47 7.71
C GLN A 24 -12.26 -5.87 7.15
N LEU A 25 -11.88 -5.35 5.98
CA LEU A 25 -10.56 -5.61 5.40
C LEU A 25 -9.44 -4.97 6.22
N VAL A 26 -9.66 -3.80 6.81
CA VAL A 26 -8.68 -3.15 7.71
C VAL A 26 -8.46 -4.01 8.96
N ASP A 27 -9.52 -4.52 9.58
CA ASP A 27 -9.42 -5.44 10.71
C ASP A 27 -8.70 -6.74 10.35
N GLU A 28 -9.00 -7.29 9.18
CA GLU A 28 -8.33 -8.49 8.66
C GLU A 28 -6.83 -8.24 8.41
N TYR A 29 -6.48 -7.07 7.87
CA TYR A 29 -5.11 -6.66 7.66
C TYR A 29 -4.32 -6.62 8.97
N PHE A 30 -4.88 -6.06 10.05
CA PHE A 30 -4.19 -6.02 11.34
C PHE A 30 -3.96 -7.42 11.92
N LYS A 31 -4.96 -8.31 11.83
CA LYS A 31 -4.80 -9.71 12.24
C LYS A 31 -3.71 -10.42 11.42
N MET A 32 -3.70 -10.19 10.10
CA MET A 32 -2.69 -10.81 9.24
C MET A 32 -1.28 -10.24 9.49
N LYS A 33 -1.18 -8.95 9.79
CA LYS A 33 0.08 -8.31 10.18
C LYS A 33 0.66 -8.93 11.45
N ASP A 34 -0.18 -9.28 12.42
CA ASP A 34 0.26 -10.00 13.62
C ASP A 34 0.76 -11.41 13.28
N ASN A 35 0.08 -12.13 12.37
CA ASN A 35 0.57 -13.43 11.87
C ASN A 35 1.94 -13.33 11.18
N VAL A 36 2.16 -12.28 10.37
CA VAL A 36 3.48 -12.01 9.75
C VAL A 36 4.55 -11.80 10.83
N LYS A 37 4.23 -11.06 11.91
CA LYS A 37 5.16 -10.82 13.02
C LYS A 37 5.52 -12.11 13.75
N HIS A 38 4.54 -12.98 13.99
CA HIS A 38 4.77 -14.30 14.60
C HIS A 38 5.62 -15.19 13.70
N ALA A 39 5.27 -15.31 12.42
CA ALA A 39 6.02 -16.11 11.46
C ALA A 39 7.46 -15.61 11.27
N LEU A 40 7.69 -14.30 11.30
CA LEU A 40 9.03 -13.72 11.28
C LEU A 40 9.82 -14.07 12.54
N THR A 41 9.17 -14.09 13.70
CA THR A 41 9.79 -14.51 14.96
C THR A 41 10.20 -15.97 14.90
N ASP A 42 9.32 -16.84 14.41
CA ASP A 42 9.60 -18.27 14.23
C ASP A 42 10.74 -18.51 13.23
N LEU A 43 10.75 -17.77 12.11
CA LEU A 43 11.82 -17.83 11.11
C LEU A 43 13.18 -17.38 11.67
N ASN A 44 13.20 -16.35 12.52
CA ASN A 44 14.42 -15.88 13.17
C ASN A 44 14.96 -16.88 14.19
N ASN A 45 14.06 -17.61 14.88
CA ASN A 45 14.43 -18.63 15.84
C ASN A 45 14.88 -19.95 15.16
N ASP A 46 14.23 -20.31 14.06
CA ASP A 46 14.53 -21.47 13.22
C ASP A 46 14.43 -21.10 11.73
N PRO A 47 15.55 -20.85 11.04
CA PRO A 47 15.59 -20.46 9.63
C PRO A 47 15.36 -21.66 8.69
N SER A 48 14.32 -22.43 8.94
CA SER A 48 13.92 -23.57 8.13
C SER A 48 13.11 -23.12 6.90
N SER A 49 13.15 -23.92 5.83
CA SER A 49 12.36 -23.68 4.62
C SER A 49 10.86 -23.63 4.90
N ASN A 50 10.39 -24.36 5.92
CA ASN A 50 9.00 -24.33 6.35
C ASN A 50 8.59 -22.97 6.92
N ASN A 51 9.39 -22.42 7.83
CA ASN A 51 9.11 -21.11 8.43
C ASN A 51 9.22 -19.98 7.39
N LEU A 52 10.14 -20.10 6.43
CA LEU A 52 10.27 -19.15 5.33
C LEU A 52 9.02 -19.16 4.44
N ASN A 53 8.51 -20.35 4.11
CA ASN A 53 7.29 -20.50 3.33
C ASN A 53 6.07 -19.92 4.05
N MET A 54 5.94 -20.16 5.36
CA MET A 54 4.86 -19.60 6.18
C MET A 54 4.92 -18.07 6.25
N TYR A 55 6.11 -17.49 6.48
CA TYR A 55 6.31 -16.05 6.46
C TYR A 55 5.91 -15.44 5.10
N ASN A 56 6.43 -15.99 4.00
CA ASN A 56 6.11 -15.52 2.65
C ASN A 56 4.62 -15.65 2.33
N HIS A 57 3.97 -16.72 2.80
CA HIS A 57 2.53 -16.91 2.64
C HIS A 57 1.74 -15.79 3.32
N TYR A 58 2.04 -15.48 4.59
CA TYR A 58 1.34 -14.40 5.30
C TYR A 58 1.63 -13.02 4.71
N VAL A 59 2.86 -12.76 4.25
CA VAL A 59 3.20 -11.51 3.53
C VAL A 59 2.34 -11.37 2.26
N THR A 60 2.23 -12.43 1.46
CA THR A 60 1.40 -12.44 0.25
C THR A 60 -0.08 -12.15 0.56
N LEU A 61 -0.60 -12.73 1.64
CA LEU A 61 -1.97 -12.46 2.09
C LEU A 61 -2.14 -11.00 2.55
N CYS A 62 -1.21 -10.45 3.32
CA CYS A 62 -1.20 -9.04 3.71
C CYS A 62 -1.24 -8.11 2.51
N GLU A 63 -0.41 -8.36 1.49
CA GLU A 63 -0.38 -7.56 0.26
C GLU A 63 -1.71 -7.62 -0.51
N SER A 64 -2.32 -8.80 -0.59
CA SER A 64 -3.64 -8.99 -1.20
C SER A 64 -4.72 -8.17 -0.48
N ILE A 65 -4.75 -8.24 0.86
CA ILE A 65 -5.70 -7.46 1.67
C ILE A 65 -5.47 -5.95 1.47
N MET A 66 -4.22 -5.48 1.51
CA MET A 66 -3.91 -4.06 1.25
C MET A 66 -4.36 -3.59 -0.13
N LYS A 67 -4.21 -4.43 -1.16
CA LYS A 67 -4.72 -4.14 -2.50
C LYS A 67 -6.24 -3.97 -2.49
N ASN A 68 -6.97 -4.84 -1.80
CA ASN A 68 -8.42 -4.73 -1.67
C ASN A 68 -8.85 -3.49 -0.88
N ILE A 69 -8.15 -3.13 0.20
CA ILE A 69 -8.38 -1.88 0.94
C ILE A 69 -8.27 -0.67 0.00
N ARG A 70 -7.22 -0.60 -0.82
CA ARG A 70 -7.03 0.48 -1.81
C ARG A 70 -8.16 0.53 -2.83
N LEU A 71 -8.60 -0.62 -3.34
CA LEU A 71 -9.72 -0.70 -4.29
C LEU A 71 -11.03 -0.22 -3.66
N LYS A 72 -11.30 -0.56 -2.39
CA LYS A 72 -12.49 -0.09 -1.68
C LYS A 72 -12.45 1.42 -1.43
N ARG A 73 -11.29 1.97 -1.05
CA ARG A 73 -11.13 3.43 -0.94
C ARG A 73 -11.43 4.14 -2.26
N LEU A 74 -10.90 3.63 -3.38
CA LEU A 74 -11.20 4.19 -4.71
C LEU A 74 -12.69 4.09 -5.05
N SER A 75 -13.34 2.97 -4.72
CA SER A 75 -14.77 2.80 -4.90
C SER A 75 -15.58 3.81 -4.08
N LEU A 76 -15.19 4.07 -2.82
CA LEU A 76 -15.82 5.09 -1.98
C LEU A 76 -15.66 6.48 -2.57
N THR A 77 -14.45 6.84 -3.00
CA THR A 77 -14.21 8.13 -3.67
C THR A 77 -15.13 8.31 -4.87
N ASN A 78 -15.28 7.30 -5.72
CA ASN A 78 -16.18 7.38 -6.88
C ASN A 78 -17.65 7.55 -6.46
N LEU A 79 -18.12 6.81 -5.45
CA LEU A 79 -19.50 6.93 -4.97
C LEU A 79 -19.78 8.31 -4.33
N ILE A 80 -18.81 8.85 -3.60
CA ILE A 80 -18.90 10.20 -3.01
C ILE A 80 -18.91 11.26 -4.11
N CYS A 81 -18.07 11.13 -5.15
CA CYS A 81 -18.12 12.00 -6.32
C CYS A 81 -19.50 11.98 -7.00
N ASN A 82 -20.10 10.81 -7.17
CA ASN A 82 -21.46 10.70 -7.72
C ASN A 82 -22.49 11.42 -6.83
N LEU A 83 -22.39 11.31 -5.49
CA LEU A 83 -23.25 12.08 -4.59
C LEU A 83 -23.06 13.59 -4.73
N HIS A 84 -21.82 14.04 -4.88
CA HIS A 84 -21.50 15.46 -5.08
C HIS A 84 -22.09 15.99 -6.40
N GLU A 85 -22.09 15.18 -7.46
CA GLU A 85 -22.76 15.50 -8.74
C GLU A 85 -24.29 15.68 -8.57
N HIS A 86 -24.89 14.98 -7.60
CA HIS A 86 -26.29 15.19 -7.19
C HIS A 86 -26.48 16.38 -6.22
N GLY A 87 -25.42 17.14 -5.93
CA GLY A 87 -25.45 18.32 -5.05
C GLY A 87 -25.49 17.99 -3.56
N ILE A 88 -25.23 16.73 -3.18
CA ILE A 88 -25.10 16.31 -1.79
C ILE A 88 -23.62 16.30 -1.45
N TYR A 89 -23.21 17.24 -0.61
CA TYR A 89 -21.89 17.26 -0.02
C TYR A 89 -21.98 16.60 1.36
N LEU A 90 -21.21 15.53 1.55
CA LEU A 90 -21.00 14.98 2.88
C LEU A 90 -20.04 15.95 3.58
N ASP A 91 -20.60 16.92 4.29
CA ASP A 91 -19.82 17.89 5.06
C ASP A 91 -19.07 17.13 6.17
N ASP A 92 -17.74 17.21 6.15
CA ASP A 92 -16.85 16.72 7.21
C ASP A 92 -16.78 17.73 8.38
N GLU A 93 -17.72 18.69 8.45
CA GLU A 93 -17.79 19.68 9.53
C GLU A 93 -18.44 19.07 10.77
N ASN A 94 -17.66 18.23 11.45
CA ASN A 94 -17.76 17.99 12.89
C ASN A 94 -16.46 18.44 13.60
N GLU A 95 -15.77 19.45 13.06
CA GLU A 95 -14.84 20.27 13.84
C GLU A 95 -15.65 21.33 14.62
N SER A 96 -16.32 20.90 15.68
CA SER A 96 -16.79 21.81 16.72
C SER A 96 -16.28 21.40 18.09
N ASP A 97 -14.98 21.11 18.20
CA ASP A 97 -14.31 21.09 19.50
C ASP A 97 -13.73 22.48 19.79
N ASN A 98 -14.67 23.31 20.25
CA ASN A 98 -14.42 24.52 20.98
C ASN A 98 -13.83 24.17 22.36
N ASP A 99 -12.54 23.83 22.42
CA ASP A 99 -11.79 23.74 23.69
C ASP A 99 -10.75 24.86 23.78
N ILE A 100 -11.28 26.05 24.09
CA ILE A 100 -10.50 27.18 24.59
C ILE A 100 -10.10 26.87 26.04
N ASN A 101 -8.78 26.70 26.25
CA ASN A 101 -8.00 26.65 27.49
C ASN A 101 -7.81 25.30 28.20
N SER A 102 -6.57 24.78 28.12
CA SER A 102 -5.75 24.59 29.32
C SER A 102 -4.28 24.44 28.93
N SER A 103 -3.51 25.48 29.20
CA SER A 103 -2.05 25.55 29.21
C SER A 103 -1.33 24.21 29.44
N THR A 104 -0.49 23.82 28.47
CA THR A 104 0.77 23.15 28.79
C THR A 104 1.82 23.61 27.77
N ASP A 105 2.66 24.51 28.27
CA ASP A 105 3.91 24.96 27.71
C ASP A 105 4.91 23.79 27.72
N GLU A 106 5.00 23.04 26.62
CA GLU A 106 6.17 22.22 26.31
C GLU A 106 6.52 22.39 24.82
N GLY A 107 7.53 23.23 24.59
CA GLY A 107 8.08 23.48 23.27
C GLY A 107 8.67 22.21 22.65
N ILE A 108 8.31 21.96 21.40
CA ILE A 108 9.07 21.11 20.50
C ILE A 108 9.38 21.93 19.25
N ASP A 109 10.69 22.10 19.09
CA ASP A 109 11.46 22.86 18.12
C ASP A 109 10.97 22.71 16.66
N GLU A 110 10.61 23.83 16.06
CA GLU A 110 10.49 24.00 14.62
C GLU A 110 11.87 23.84 14.02
N HIS A 111 12.28 22.63 13.63
CA HIS A 111 13.25 22.32 12.56
C HIS A 111 13.71 20.86 12.71
N SER A 112 13.07 19.93 11.98
CA SER A 112 13.72 18.81 11.25
C SER A 112 12.79 17.61 11.04
N LEU A 113 11.85 17.73 10.09
CA LEU A 113 11.40 16.56 9.32
C LEU A 113 11.55 16.88 7.83
N SER A 114 12.80 16.77 7.39
CA SER A 114 13.17 16.76 5.98
C SER A 114 12.66 15.47 5.34
N LEU A 115 11.50 15.53 4.68
CA LEU A 115 11.05 14.55 3.70
C LEU A 115 11.95 14.66 2.47
N ILE A 116 13.03 13.87 2.41
CA ILE A 116 13.78 13.68 1.17
C ILE A 116 13.21 12.48 0.43
N ASP A 117 12.67 12.82 -0.73
CA ASP A 117 12.16 12.02 -1.82
C ASP A 117 13.27 11.15 -2.42
N HIS A 118 13.11 9.82 -2.40
CA HIS A 118 13.98 8.88 -3.10
C HIS A 118 13.30 8.35 -4.36
N SER A 119 12.90 9.26 -5.23
CA SER A 119 12.71 8.94 -6.64
C SER A 119 13.96 9.34 -7.42
N SER A 120 14.45 8.42 -8.26
CA SER A 120 15.52 8.57 -9.27
C SER A 120 16.94 8.12 -8.86
N LYS A 121 17.27 6.85 -9.14
CA LYS A 121 18.57 6.41 -9.73
C LYS A 121 18.58 4.89 -9.95
N LEU A 122 17.94 4.46 -11.03
CA LEU A 122 18.15 3.13 -11.62
C LEU A 122 18.37 3.30 -13.13
N SER A 123 19.45 4.00 -13.45
CA SER A 123 20.00 4.10 -14.79
C SER A 123 21.45 4.52 -14.64
N SER A 124 22.36 3.55 -14.67
CA SER A 124 23.79 3.64 -15.06
C SER A 124 24.60 2.57 -14.32
N LEU A 125 24.60 1.35 -14.84
CA LEU A 125 25.70 0.39 -14.68
C LEU A 125 25.70 -0.45 -15.94
N ASN A 126 26.01 0.21 -17.06
CA ASN A 126 26.42 -0.45 -18.28
C ASN A 126 27.58 0.35 -18.88
N ASN A 127 28.68 -0.38 -19.06
CA ASN A 127 29.92 -0.08 -19.79
C ASN A 127 30.90 0.92 -19.21
N SER A 128 32.07 0.38 -18.85
CA SER A 128 33.37 0.63 -19.52
C SER A 128 34.46 0.09 -18.58
N ASP A 129 35.55 -0.55 -18.98
CA ASP A 129 36.07 -1.11 -20.22
C ASP A 129 37.31 -1.91 -19.79
N ASP A 130 37.66 -2.95 -20.54
CA ASP A 130 39.01 -3.44 -20.81
C ASP A 130 40.12 -3.26 -19.74
N ASN A 131 40.59 -4.38 -19.19
CA ASN A 131 41.91 -4.90 -19.59
C ASN A 131 42.31 -6.21 -18.86
N ASN A 132 42.52 -7.23 -19.70
CA ASN A 132 43.76 -8.02 -19.78
C ASN A 132 44.08 -8.99 -18.63
N ASN A 133 44.02 -10.30 -18.88
CA ASN A 133 45.24 -11.06 -19.25
C ASN A 133 44.92 -12.53 -19.61
N ASN A 134 45.18 -12.85 -20.88
CA ASN A 134 45.87 -14.03 -21.42
C ASN A 134 45.49 -15.48 -21.07
N ASN A 135 45.45 -16.22 -22.18
CA ASN A 135 45.84 -17.62 -22.38
C ASN A 135 44.78 -18.64 -21.91
N ASN A 136 44.26 -19.53 -22.75
CA ASN A 136 44.92 -20.21 -23.85
C ASN A 136 43.90 -21.06 -24.64
N ASP A 137 44.23 -21.31 -25.90
CA ASP A 137 43.96 -22.54 -26.65
C ASP A 137 42.55 -22.77 -27.24
N ASP A 138 42.47 -22.54 -28.55
CA ASP A 138 42.00 -23.50 -29.56
C ASP A 138 40.63 -24.17 -29.35
N GLU A 139 39.60 -23.67 -30.06
CA GLU A 139 38.99 -24.43 -31.17
C GLU A 139 37.94 -23.57 -31.89
N ILE A 140 38.28 -23.17 -33.11
CA ILE A 140 37.34 -22.74 -34.14
C ILE A 140 36.99 -24.00 -34.94
N LEU A 141 35.71 -24.37 -34.94
CA LEU A 141 35.07 -25.13 -36.02
C LEU A 141 33.65 -24.59 -36.12
N ASP A 142 33.41 -23.75 -37.12
CA ASP A 142 32.81 -24.13 -38.42
C ASP A 142 31.39 -24.68 -38.24
N ASP A 143 30.37 -23.89 -38.55
CA ASP A 143 29.84 -23.66 -39.90
C ASP A 143 28.68 -24.63 -40.18
N HIS A 144 27.55 -24.06 -40.61
CA HIS A 144 26.46 -24.74 -41.31
C HIS A 144 25.68 -25.89 -40.63
N LEU A 145 24.41 -25.62 -40.29
CA LEU A 145 23.20 -26.07 -41.04
C LEU A 145 21.96 -26.18 -40.14
N LEU A 146 20.91 -25.44 -40.55
CA LEU A 146 19.46 -25.70 -40.42
C LEU A 146 18.89 -26.16 -39.06
#